data_AF-A0AAV8ZHF2-F1
#
_entry.id   AF-A0AAV8ZHF2-F1
#
_cell.length_a   1.000
_cell.length_b   1.000
_cell.length_c   1.000
_cell.angle_alpha   90.00
_cell.angle_beta   90.00
_cell.angle_gamma   90.00
#
_symmetry.space_group_name_H-M   'P 1'
#
loop_
_entity.id
_entity.type
_entity.pdbx_description
1 polymer ?
#
loop_
_entity_poly.entity_id
_entity_poly.type
_entity_poly.pdbx_seq_one_letter_code
_entity_poly.pdbx_strand_id
1 'polypeptide(L)'
;MLDKQTHLVGTLRANKKHIPKEVLLAKLKKGEMISQEDQSGIVILKWKDTRDVRLLSTKHGPEMVPLNPPNIRGQPSASHNQVADITDTQSQPSTSQDLATQNAARKRNYRKATSKPLAIVAYNKGKAGIDLSDQMASYATTLRKGVKWYRKLAIELLLGTAVVNAWVLYKHASQKKTQIRTFRENLAADLLNVQGRVQREKPRTSASSYHHLSQRVDDDGKKIRRKCTLCYITSRRSRSQRSQKSRKNGVYLL
;
A
#
# COMPACT_ATOMS: atom_id res chain seq x y z
N MET A 1 -24.16 24.58 8.60
CA MET A 1 -23.69 23.37 7.86
C MET A 1 -24.85 22.41 7.65
N LEU A 2 -25.61 22.12 8.71
CA LEU A 2 -26.79 21.28 8.66
C LEU A 2 -27.88 21.85 7.73
N ASP A 3 -28.03 23.17 7.69
CA ASP A 3 -28.97 23.87 6.78
C ASP A 3 -28.68 23.63 5.29
N LYS A 4 -27.44 23.22 4.97
CA LYS A 4 -27.01 22.88 3.60
C LYS A 4 -26.95 21.37 3.38
N GLN A 5 -27.67 20.58 4.20
CA GLN A 5 -27.66 19.11 4.18
C GLN A 5 -26.25 18.50 4.23
N THR A 6 -25.29 19.22 4.82
CA THR A 6 -23.91 18.78 4.93
C THR A 6 -23.66 18.29 6.34
N HIS A 7 -23.40 16.99 6.47
CA HIS A 7 -23.12 16.36 7.75
C HIS A 7 -21.63 16.09 7.94
N LEU A 8 -21.19 16.09 9.20
CA LEU A 8 -19.81 15.84 9.59
C LEU A 8 -19.70 14.55 10.41
N VAL A 9 -18.63 13.81 10.15
CA VAL A 9 -18.17 12.68 10.96
C VAL A 9 -16.66 12.78 11.04
N GLY A 10 -16.12 12.85 12.26
CA GLY A 10 -14.69 13.05 12.42
C GLY A 10 -14.17 12.59 13.76
N THR A 11 -12.85 12.45 13.85
CA THR A 11 -12.17 12.13 15.10
C THR A 11 -12.06 13.36 15.98
N LEU A 12 -12.17 13.14 17.29
CA LEU A 12 -12.06 14.19 18.29
C LEU A 12 -10.79 13.98 19.13
N ARG A 13 -10.01 15.05 19.31
CA ARG A 13 -8.84 15.00 20.20
C ARG A 13 -9.27 15.02 21.66
N ALA A 14 -8.47 14.35 22.50
CA ALA A 14 -8.77 14.19 23.92
C ALA A 14 -8.88 15.50 24.71
N ASN A 15 -8.07 16.49 24.33
CA ASN A 15 -7.92 17.75 25.07
C ASN A 15 -8.73 18.89 24.43
N LYS A 16 -9.84 18.57 23.75
CA LYS A 16 -10.70 19.59 23.16
C LYS A 16 -11.51 20.30 24.25
N LYS A 17 -11.43 21.63 24.24
CA LYS A 17 -12.24 22.50 25.13
C LYS A 17 -13.71 22.40 24.74
N HIS A 18 -14.60 22.66 25.70
CA HIS A 18 -16.06 22.68 25.53
C HIS A 18 -16.69 21.35 25.07
N ILE A 19 -16.01 20.24 25.34
CA ILE A 19 -16.58 18.90 25.14
C ILE A 19 -16.81 18.26 26.51
N PRO A 20 -17.94 17.56 26.72
CA PRO A 20 -18.24 16.87 27.97
C PRO A 20 -17.11 15.93 28.38
N LYS A 21 -16.48 16.24 29.52
CA LYS A 21 -15.36 15.46 30.05
C LYS A 21 -15.81 14.08 30.52
N GLU A 22 -17.06 13.95 30.91
CA GLU A 22 -17.71 12.69 31.27
C GLU A 22 -17.53 11.65 30.16
N VAL A 23 -17.86 12.00 28.92
CA VAL A 23 -17.68 11.12 27.76
C VAL A 23 -16.19 10.91 27.44
N LEU A 24 -15.38 11.97 27.45
CA LEU A 24 -13.98 11.89 27.01
C LEU A 24 -13.07 11.12 27.98
N LEU A 25 -13.31 11.24 29.28
CA LEU A 25 -12.46 10.69 30.34
C LEU A 25 -13.00 9.39 30.94
N ALA A 26 -14.25 9.00 30.63
CA ALA A 26 -14.83 7.73 31.07
C ALA A 26 -13.88 6.54 30.85
N LYS A 27 -13.72 5.70 31.88
CA LYS A 27 -12.97 4.45 31.78
C LYS A 27 -13.89 3.37 31.22
N LEU A 28 -13.50 2.77 30.10
CA LEU A 28 -14.28 1.78 29.36
C LEU A 28 -13.49 0.48 29.22
N LYS A 29 -14.18 -0.67 29.27
CA LYS A 29 -13.64 -1.96 28.86
C LYS A 29 -13.66 -2.09 27.34
N LYS A 30 -12.82 -2.97 26.79
CA LYS A 30 -12.76 -3.20 25.35
C LYS A 30 -14.13 -3.64 24.80
N GLY A 31 -14.59 -2.96 23.76
CA GLY A 31 -15.90 -3.16 23.13
C GLY A 31 -16.97 -2.18 23.60
N GLU A 32 -16.80 -1.54 24.76
CA GLU A 32 -17.78 -0.61 25.31
C GLU A 32 -17.74 0.77 24.64
N MET A 33 -18.89 1.42 24.61
CA MET A 33 -19.10 2.77 24.11
C MET A 33 -19.83 3.61 25.17
N ILE A 34 -19.45 4.87 25.27
CA ILE A 34 -20.24 5.92 25.91
C ILE A 34 -20.45 7.04 24.90
N SER A 35 -21.62 7.66 24.95
CA SER A 35 -22.00 8.73 24.03
C SER A 35 -22.87 9.74 24.74
N GLN A 36 -22.84 10.97 24.25
CA GLN A 36 -23.77 12.02 24.61
C GLN A 36 -24.22 12.72 23.34
N GLU A 37 -25.51 13.00 23.29
CA GLU A 37 -26.15 13.73 22.22
C GLU A 37 -26.62 15.08 22.76
N ASP A 38 -26.31 16.14 22.02
CA ASP A 38 -26.82 17.47 22.31
C ASP A 38 -28.24 17.65 21.73
N GLN A 39 -28.98 18.65 22.22
CA GLN A 39 -30.33 19.00 21.71
C GLN A 39 -30.34 19.27 20.20
N SER A 40 -29.19 19.67 19.65
CA SER A 40 -28.98 19.90 18.21
C SER A 40 -28.80 18.61 17.37
N GLY A 41 -28.86 17.42 17.99
CA GLY A 41 -28.63 16.13 17.32
C GLY A 41 -27.15 15.82 17.02
N ILE A 42 -26.22 16.50 17.72
CA ILE A 42 -24.78 16.27 17.59
C ILE A 42 -24.36 15.22 18.60
N VAL A 43 -23.82 14.11 18.12
CA VAL A 43 -23.36 12.99 18.93
C VAL A 43 -21.85 13.08 19.13
N ILE A 44 -21.43 13.06 20.39
CA ILE A 44 -20.04 12.87 20.79
C ILE A 44 -19.95 11.50 21.43
N LEU A 45 -19.02 10.66 20.94
CA LEU A 45 -18.86 9.30 21.45
C LEU A 45 -17.41 8.96 21.72
N LYS A 46 -17.24 8.06 22.69
CA LYS A 46 -15.98 7.40 23.01
C LYS A 46 -16.21 5.89 23.00
N TRP A 47 -15.38 5.18 22.24
CA TRP A 47 -15.41 3.73 22.14
C TRP A 47 -14.03 3.15 22.41
N LYS A 48 -13.97 2.00 23.08
CA LYS A 48 -12.71 1.33 23.43
C LYS A 48 -12.45 0.13 22.54
N ASP A 49 -11.43 0.21 21.69
CA ASP A 49 -10.83 -0.97 21.06
C ASP A 49 -9.58 -1.41 21.84
N THR A 50 -8.45 -1.64 21.18
CA THR A 50 -7.13 -1.64 21.80
C THR A 50 -6.79 -0.29 22.43
N ARG A 51 -7.27 0.82 21.83
CA ARG A 51 -7.10 2.19 22.31
C ARG A 51 -8.44 2.92 22.31
N ASP A 52 -8.49 4.02 23.05
CA ASP A 52 -9.66 4.90 23.05
C ASP A 52 -9.80 5.57 21.69
N VAL A 53 -10.98 5.47 21.10
CA VAL A 53 -11.37 6.17 19.88
C VAL A 53 -12.48 7.14 20.23
N ARG A 54 -12.32 8.40 19.84
CA ARG A 54 -13.29 9.47 20.13
C ARG A 54 -13.74 10.08 18.82
N LEU A 55 -15.05 10.16 18.62
CA LEU A 55 -15.66 10.72 17.42
C LEU A 55 -16.70 11.77 17.77
N LEU A 56 -16.92 12.66 16.81
CA LEU A 56 -18.07 13.54 16.73
C LEU A 56 -18.80 13.23 15.44
N SER A 57 -20.13 13.13 15.51
CA SER A 57 -20.99 12.96 14.34
C SER A 57 -22.22 13.83 14.42
N THR A 58 -22.60 14.43 13.30
CA THR A 58 -23.87 15.15 13.13
C THR A 58 -24.84 14.38 12.23
N LYS A 59 -24.63 13.05 12.09
CA LYS A 59 -25.36 12.17 11.16
C LYS A 59 -25.77 10.85 11.79
N HIS A 60 -24.92 10.29 12.64
CA HIS A 60 -25.12 8.94 13.17
C HIS A 60 -25.45 9.03 14.66
N GLY A 61 -26.49 8.32 15.07
CA GLY A 61 -26.81 8.08 16.48
C GLY A 61 -25.81 7.15 17.17
N PRO A 62 -25.94 6.95 18.49
CA PRO A 62 -25.08 6.08 19.29
C PRO A 62 -25.41 4.59 19.12
N GLU A 63 -25.41 4.11 17.88
CA GLU A 63 -25.74 2.72 17.55
C GLU A 63 -24.49 1.85 17.45
N MET A 64 -24.55 0.64 18.01
CA MET A 64 -23.52 -0.40 17.85
C MET A 64 -23.94 -1.40 16.78
N VAL A 65 -23.11 -1.57 15.76
CA VAL A 65 -23.37 -2.47 14.63
C VAL A 65 -22.50 -3.72 14.76
N PRO A 66 -23.07 -4.94 14.72
CA PRO A 66 -22.29 -6.17 14.67
C PRO A 66 -21.55 -6.26 13.32
N LEU A 67 -20.24 -6.51 13.38
CA LEU A 67 -19.45 -6.74 12.17
C LEU A 67 -19.00 -8.20 12.09
N ASN A 68 -19.27 -8.80 10.93
CA ASN A 68 -18.70 -10.08 10.57
C ASN A 68 -17.18 -9.95 10.45
N PRO A 69 -16.41 -10.97 10.87
CA PRO A 69 -14.98 -10.97 10.66
C PRO A 69 -14.68 -10.83 9.16
N PRO A 70 -13.69 -10.00 8.78
CA PRO A 70 -13.36 -9.81 7.37
C PRO A 70 -12.96 -11.14 6.74
N ASN A 71 -13.62 -11.51 5.63
CA ASN A 71 -13.30 -12.69 4.84
C ASN A 71 -11.87 -12.54 4.31
N ILE A 72 -10.98 -13.45 4.67
CA ILE A 72 -9.62 -13.49 4.12
C ILE A 72 -9.76 -13.81 2.63
N ARG A 73 -9.02 -13.09 1.76
CA ARG A 73 -8.99 -13.36 0.30
C ARG A 73 -8.89 -14.87 0.07
N GLY A 74 -9.95 -15.47 -0.46
CA GLY A 74 -9.97 -16.90 -0.81
C GLY A 74 -11.23 -17.71 -0.50
N GLN A 75 -12.34 -17.15 0.01
CA GLN A 75 -13.59 -17.91 0.16
C GLN A 75 -14.77 -17.25 -0.57
N PRO A 76 -15.52 -17.98 -1.40
CA PRO A 76 -16.72 -17.46 -2.04
C PRO A 76 -17.79 -17.19 -0.99
N SER A 77 -18.33 -15.97 -0.98
CA SER A 77 -19.54 -15.64 -0.26
C SER A 77 -20.71 -16.36 -0.92
N ALA A 78 -21.23 -17.41 -0.28
CA ALA A 78 -22.45 -18.06 -0.72
C ALA A 78 -23.63 -17.10 -0.51
N SER A 79 -24.17 -16.59 -1.61
CA SER A 79 -25.53 -16.07 -1.66
C SER A 79 -26.46 -17.18 -2.14
N HIS A 80 -27.62 -17.26 -1.46
CA HIS A 80 -28.91 -17.80 -1.89
C HIS A 80 -29.29 -19.27 -1.58
N ASN A 81 -30.31 -19.35 -0.70
CA ASN A 81 -31.44 -20.27 -0.55
C ASN A 81 -31.21 -21.79 -0.48
N GLN A 82 -31.66 -22.39 0.64
CA GLN A 82 -32.88 -23.23 0.62
C GLN A 82 -33.35 -23.57 2.06
N VAL A 83 -34.67 -23.50 2.22
CA VAL A 83 -35.46 -24.09 3.30
C VAL A 83 -35.52 -25.60 3.06
N ALA A 84 -35.25 -26.41 4.09
CA ALA A 84 -35.81 -27.76 4.24
C ALA A 84 -35.59 -28.29 5.66
N ASP A 85 -36.72 -28.55 6.31
CA ASP A 85 -37.10 -29.64 7.21
C ASP A 85 -36.33 -29.99 8.49
N ILE A 86 -37.14 -29.94 9.55
CA ILE A 86 -36.99 -30.47 10.88
C ILE A 86 -37.39 -31.96 10.84
N THR A 87 -36.50 -32.86 11.26
CA THR A 87 -36.89 -34.10 11.95
C THR A 87 -35.85 -34.48 12.99
N ASP A 88 -36.34 -34.69 14.21
CA ASP A 88 -35.67 -35.25 15.38
C ASP A 88 -35.00 -36.60 15.13
N THR A 89 -33.86 -36.86 15.77
CA THR A 89 -33.56 -38.14 16.46
C THR A 89 -32.37 -37.94 17.42
N GLN A 90 -32.58 -38.31 18.68
CA GLN A 90 -31.64 -38.27 19.80
C GLN A 90 -30.69 -39.49 19.81
N SER A 91 -29.41 -39.31 20.18
CA SER A 91 -28.60 -40.24 21.01
C SER A 91 -27.12 -39.81 21.16
N GLN A 92 -26.52 -40.09 22.33
CA GLN A 92 -25.11 -39.94 22.75
C GLN A 92 -24.76 -41.13 23.69
N PRO A 93 -23.52 -41.37 24.15
CA PRO A 93 -22.17 -41.15 23.56
C PRO A 93 -21.21 -42.37 23.78
N SER A 94 -20.04 -42.43 23.11
CA SER A 94 -18.92 -43.26 23.59
C SER A 94 -17.52 -42.70 23.28
N THR A 95 -16.90 -42.23 24.37
CA THR A 95 -15.48 -42.12 24.75
C THR A 95 -14.43 -42.75 23.83
N SER A 96 -13.60 -41.91 23.19
CA SER A 96 -12.15 -42.11 22.88
C SER A 96 -11.62 -41.16 21.79
N GLN A 97 -11.85 -39.84 21.88
CA GLN A 97 -11.30 -38.86 20.91
C GLN A 97 -10.68 -37.59 21.54
N ASP A 98 -10.36 -37.59 22.84
CA ASP A 98 -10.09 -36.36 23.58
C ASP A 98 -8.68 -35.76 23.49
N LEU A 99 -7.72 -36.36 22.76
CA LEU A 99 -6.39 -35.77 22.57
C LEU A 99 -6.11 -35.20 21.16
N ALA A 100 -6.85 -35.63 20.12
CA ALA A 100 -6.72 -35.04 18.78
C ALA A 100 -7.53 -33.73 18.65
N THR A 101 -8.59 -33.58 19.42
CA THR A 101 -9.54 -32.45 19.35
C THR A 101 -8.97 -31.18 20.01
N GLN A 102 -8.07 -31.31 20.98
CA GLN A 102 -7.47 -30.15 21.68
C GLN A 102 -6.42 -29.40 20.83
N ASN A 103 -5.72 -30.12 19.93
CA ASN A 103 -4.70 -29.52 19.06
C ASN A 103 -5.28 -28.90 17.78
N ALA A 104 -6.48 -29.31 17.36
CA ALA A 104 -7.23 -28.65 16.28
C ALA A 104 -7.88 -27.32 16.74
N ALA A 105 -8.19 -27.17 18.03
CA ALA A 105 -8.77 -25.96 18.61
C ALA A 105 -7.79 -24.76 18.63
N ARG A 106 -6.47 -25.02 18.70
CA ARG A 106 -5.44 -23.96 18.75
C ARG A 106 -5.17 -23.25 17.42
N LYS A 107 -5.62 -23.79 16.28
CA LYS A 107 -5.41 -23.20 14.93
C LYS A 107 -6.64 -22.55 14.29
N ARG A 108 -7.78 -22.51 14.99
CA ARG A 108 -8.95 -21.73 14.55
C ARG A 108 -9.15 -20.53 15.46
N ASN A 109 -8.27 -19.54 15.33
CA ASN A 109 -8.62 -18.16 15.69
C ASN A 109 -9.67 -17.63 14.70
N TYR A 110 -10.88 -18.20 14.76
CA TYR A 110 -12.06 -17.59 14.19
C TYR A 110 -12.23 -16.27 14.94
N ARG A 111 -11.90 -15.16 14.28
CA ARG A 111 -12.01 -13.83 14.88
C ARG A 111 -13.46 -13.64 15.31
N LYS A 112 -13.68 -13.55 16.63
CA LYS A 112 -15.00 -13.34 17.23
C LYS A 112 -15.68 -12.14 16.57
N ALA A 113 -16.96 -12.28 16.19
CA ALA A 113 -17.78 -11.17 15.72
C ALA A 113 -17.66 -10.00 16.71
N THR A 114 -17.37 -8.81 16.20
CA THR A 114 -17.09 -7.64 17.04
C THR A 114 -18.07 -6.54 16.68
N SER A 115 -18.75 -5.99 17.69
CA SER A 115 -19.64 -4.84 17.50
C SER A 115 -18.83 -3.55 17.53
N LYS A 116 -19.14 -2.61 16.62
CA LYS A 116 -18.49 -1.30 16.54
C LYS A 116 -19.54 -0.20 16.36
N PRO A 117 -19.28 1.02 16.84
CA PRO A 117 -20.19 2.14 16.63
C PRO A 117 -20.40 2.43 15.13
N LEU A 118 -21.65 2.67 14.73
CA LEU A 118 -22.03 2.99 13.34
C LEU A 118 -21.21 4.17 12.80
N ALA A 119 -21.06 5.23 13.60
CA ALA A 119 -20.28 6.41 13.22
C ALA A 119 -18.81 6.07 12.90
N ILE A 120 -18.21 5.10 13.62
CA ILE A 120 -16.83 4.66 13.36
C ILE A 120 -16.75 3.87 12.05
N VAL A 121 -17.74 3.04 11.76
CA VAL A 121 -17.83 2.30 10.49
C VAL A 121 -17.96 3.29 9.33
N ALA A 122 -18.87 4.25 9.44
CA ALA A 122 -19.07 5.31 8.45
C ALA A 122 -17.81 6.16 8.25
N TYR A 123 -17.15 6.57 9.34
CA TYR A 123 -15.89 7.33 9.30
C TYR A 123 -14.80 6.56 8.56
N ASN A 124 -14.61 5.28 8.88
CA ASN A 124 -13.60 4.45 8.21
C ASN A 124 -13.87 4.28 6.72
N LYS A 125 -15.15 4.12 6.33
CA LYS A 125 -15.56 4.08 4.93
C LYS A 125 -15.25 5.39 4.20
N GLY A 126 -15.52 6.53 4.85
CA GLY A 126 -15.32 7.86 4.26
C GLY A 126 -13.85 8.26 4.13
N LYS A 127 -13.04 8.05 5.17
CA LYS A 127 -11.64 8.51 5.16
C LYS A 127 -10.74 7.72 4.21
N ALA A 128 -11.09 6.47 3.91
CA ALA A 128 -10.24 5.56 3.13
C ALA A 128 -9.98 6.04 1.69
N GLY A 129 -10.86 6.89 1.14
CA GLY A 129 -10.70 7.42 -0.22
C GLY A 129 -9.49 8.34 -0.38
N ILE A 130 -9.17 9.14 0.65
CA ILE A 130 -8.04 10.08 0.61
C ILE A 130 -6.73 9.30 0.58
N ASP A 131 -6.55 8.37 1.53
CA ASP A 131 -5.36 7.52 1.61
C ASP A 131 -5.16 6.71 0.32
N LEU A 132 -6.24 6.18 -0.26
CA LEU A 132 -6.19 5.42 -1.52
C LEU A 132 -5.78 6.31 -2.70
N SER A 133 -6.32 7.53 -2.79
CA SER A 133 -5.97 8.48 -3.85
C SER A 133 -4.48 8.86 -3.77
N ASP A 134 -3.99 9.21 -2.58
CA ASP A 134 -2.58 9.54 -2.35
C ASP A 134 -1.67 8.35 -2.66
N GLN A 135 -2.07 7.15 -2.26
CA GLN A 135 -1.38 5.90 -2.58
C GLN A 135 -1.28 5.70 -4.10
N MET A 136 -2.38 5.89 -4.83
CA MET A 136 -2.40 5.76 -6.30
C MET A 136 -1.52 6.79 -7.01
N ALA A 137 -1.45 8.02 -6.50
CA ALA A 137 -0.56 9.05 -7.04
C ALA A 137 0.92 8.67 -6.79
N SER A 138 1.24 8.14 -5.61
CA SER A 138 2.61 7.82 -5.18
C SER A 138 3.28 6.70 -6.00
N TYR A 139 2.52 5.72 -6.49
CA TYR A 139 3.08 4.56 -7.20
C TYR A 139 3.78 4.89 -8.52
N ALA A 140 3.47 6.03 -9.11
CA ALA A 140 4.09 6.47 -10.35
C ALA A 140 4.36 7.98 -10.32
N THR A 141 4.96 8.43 -9.22
CA THR A 141 5.50 9.77 -9.06
C THR A 141 6.61 10.02 -10.09
N THR A 142 6.51 11.12 -10.83
CA THR A 142 7.53 11.62 -11.78
C THR A 142 8.40 12.72 -11.17
N LEU A 143 8.29 12.93 -9.85
CA LEU A 143 8.99 13.98 -9.12
C LEU A 143 10.51 13.79 -9.20
N ARG A 144 11.22 14.86 -9.55
CA ARG A 144 12.68 14.92 -9.51
C ARG A 144 13.15 15.94 -8.48
N LYS A 145 14.31 15.70 -7.87
CA LYS A 145 14.94 16.63 -6.94
C LYS A 145 15.21 17.96 -7.67
N GLY A 146 14.82 19.07 -7.06
CA GLY A 146 15.02 20.40 -7.61
C GLY A 146 14.79 21.48 -6.56
N VAL A 147 15.37 22.66 -6.78
CA VAL A 147 15.32 23.79 -5.82
C VAL A 147 13.97 24.52 -5.87
N LYS A 148 13.32 24.54 -7.04
CA LYS A 148 12.08 25.28 -7.29
C LYS A 148 10.86 24.49 -6.84
N TRP A 149 10.31 24.81 -5.66
CA TRP A 149 9.20 24.10 -5.03
C TRP A 149 7.91 24.03 -5.89
N TYR A 150 7.61 25.07 -6.67
CA TYR A 150 6.41 25.09 -7.52
C TYR A 150 6.44 24.03 -8.62
N ARG A 151 7.63 23.62 -9.08
CA ARG A 151 7.77 22.53 -10.07
C ARG A 151 7.30 21.20 -9.49
N LYS A 152 7.55 20.96 -8.19
CA LYS A 152 7.03 19.79 -7.48
C LYS A 152 5.51 19.81 -7.48
N LEU A 153 4.89 20.93 -7.13
CA LEU A 153 3.42 21.04 -7.12
C LEU A 153 2.82 20.83 -8.51
N ALA A 154 3.36 21.48 -9.54
CA ALA A 154 2.86 21.34 -10.90
C ALA A 154 2.92 19.88 -11.38
N ILE A 155 4.04 19.18 -11.13
CA ILE A 155 4.21 17.77 -11.50
C ILE A 155 3.23 16.86 -10.75
N GLU A 156 3.07 17.04 -9.44
CA GLU A 156 2.15 16.21 -8.63
C GLU A 156 0.67 16.45 -9.01
N LEU A 157 0.31 17.71 -9.31
CA LEU A 157 -1.05 18.05 -9.73
C LEU A 157 -1.37 17.47 -11.11
N LEU A 158 -0.48 17.67 -12.09
CA LEU A 158 -0.71 17.28 -13.49
C LEU A 158 -0.49 15.79 -13.74
N LEU A 159 0.60 15.21 -13.25
CA LEU A 159 0.99 13.83 -13.56
C LEU A 159 0.57 12.82 -12.49
N GLY A 160 0.24 13.29 -11.28
CA GLY A 160 -0.32 12.49 -10.21
C GLY A 160 -1.84 12.58 -10.19
N THR A 161 -2.36 13.67 -9.63
CA THR A 161 -3.79 13.84 -9.31
C THR A 161 -4.68 13.84 -10.55
N ALA A 162 -4.35 14.66 -11.57
CA ALA A 162 -5.18 14.76 -12.77
C ALA A 162 -5.23 13.43 -13.55
N VAL A 163 -4.11 12.69 -13.64
CA VAL A 163 -4.06 11.37 -14.29
C VAL A 163 -4.90 10.33 -13.55
N VAL A 164 -4.85 10.31 -12.21
CA VAL A 164 -5.70 9.42 -11.40
C VAL A 164 -7.18 9.73 -11.62
N ASN A 165 -7.55 11.01 -11.60
CA ASN A 165 -8.92 11.44 -11.84
C ASN A 165 -9.39 11.09 -13.26
N ALA A 166 -8.55 11.32 -14.27
CA ALA A 166 -8.85 10.95 -15.66
C ALA A 166 -9.04 9.44 -15.81
N TRP A 167 -8.23 8.61 -15.14
CA TRP A 167 -8.41 7.15 -15.13
C TRP A 167 -9.73 6.71 -14.50
N VAL A 168 -10.13 7.34 -13.38
CA VAL A 168 -11.42 7.08 -12.73
C VAL A 168 -12.57 7.42 -13.68
N LEU A 169 -12.53 8.60 -14.32
CA LEU A 169 -13.54 9.00 -15.31
C LEU A 169 -13.57 8.05 -16.51
N TYR A 170 -12.41 7.64 -17.03
CA TYR A 170 -12.30 6.68 -18.13
C TYR A 170 -12.98 5.35 -17.80
N LYS A 171 -12.79 4.84 -16.57
CA LYS A 171 -13.46 3.62 -16.11
C LYS A 171 -14.98 3.79 -16.03
N HIS A 172 -15.46 4.92 -15.53
CA HIS A 172 -16.89 5.22 -15.46
C HIS A 172 -17.53 5.32 -16.85
N ALA A 173 -16.86 6.03 -17.78
CA ALA A 173 -17.39 6.25 -19.13
C ALA A 173 -17.30 4.98 -20.01
N SER A 174 -16.18 4.27 -19.96
CA SER A 174 -15.94 3.12 -20.86
C SER A 174 -16.41 1.78 -20.30
N GLN A 175 -16.72 1.68 -18.99
CA GLN A 175 -17.02 0.44 -18.25
C GLN A 175 -15.95 -0.66 -18.38
N LYS A 176 -14.76 -0.33 -18.94
CA LYS A 176 -13.64 -1.24 -19.12
C LYS A 176 -12.80 -1.30 -17.84
N LYS A 177 -12.48 -2.52 -17.41
CA LYS A 177 -11.58 -2.76 -16.29
C LYS A 177 -10.13 -2.64 -16.77
N THR A 178 -9.56 -1.44 -16.67
CA THR A 178 -8.14 -1.20 -17.01
C THR A 178 -7.32 -0.91 -15.75
N GLN A 179 -6.09 -1.43 -15.67
CA GLN A 179 -5.15 -1.09 -14.60
C GLN A 179 -4.58 0.32 -14.82
N ILE A 180 -4.32 1.06 -13.75
CA ILE A 180 -3.78 2.44 -13.84
C ILE A 180 -2.45 2.49 -14.59
N ARG A 181 -1.62 1.43 -14.48
CA ARG A 181 -0.36 1.30 -15.21
C ARG A 181 -0.57 1.34 -16.72
N THR A 182 -1.43 0.46 -17.23
CA THR A 182 -1.75 0.38 -18.66
C THR A 182 -2.36 1.69 -19.16
N PHE A 183 -3.20 2.33 -18.35
CA PHE A 183 -3.75 3.64 -18.69
C PHE A 183 -2.65 4.70 -18.84
N ARG A 184 -1.68 4.75 -17.93
CA ARG A 184 -0.53 5.67 -18.02
C ARG A 184 0.36 5.38 -19.22
N GLU A 185 0.60 4.11 -19.53
CA GLU A 185 1.39 3.69 -20.70
C GLU A 185 0.72 4.15 -22.00
N ASN A 186 -0.60 3.92 -22.14
CA ASN A 186 -1.36 4.37 -23.30
C ASN A 186 -1.41 5.91 -23.40
N LEU A 187 -1.68 6.59 -22.28
CA LEU A 187 -1.69 8.05 -22.23
C LEU A 187 -0.33 8.65 -22.66
N ALA A 188 0.78 8.06 -22.21
CA ALA A 188 2.11 8.50 -22.62
C ALA A 188 2.37 8.23 -24.11
N ALA A 189 1.94 7.08 -24.63
CA ALA A 189 2.06 6.76 -26.05
C ALA A 189 1.28 7.74 -26.93
N ASP A 190 0.04 8.05 -26.54
CA ASP A 190 -0.83 9.00 -27.25
C ASP A 190 -0.25 10.43 -27.20
N LEU A 191 0.21 10.90 -26.04
CA LEU A 191 0.82 12.23 -25.89
C LEU A 191 2.12 12.40 -26.68
N LEU A 192 2.86 11.30 -26.90
CA LEU A 192 4.11 11.30 -27.65
C LEU A 192 3.90 10.94 -29.14
N ASN A 193 2.66 10.73 -29.58
CA ASN A 193 2.31 10.22 -30.91
C ASN A 193 3.10 8.95 -31.29
N VAL A 194 3.43 8.11 -30.31
CA VAL A 194 4.07 6.81 -30.52
C VAL A 194 2.96 5.78 -30.79
N GLN A 195 2.20 6.01 -31.86
CA GLN A 195 1.24 5.03 -32.35
C GLN A 195 1.97 4.07 -33.27
N GLY A 196 2.52 3.03 -32.67
CA GLY A 196 3.13 1.92 -33.37
C GLY A 196 3.50 0.86 -32.34
N ARG A 197 3.24 -0.41 -32.66
CA ARG A 197 4.00 -1.49 -32.01
C ARG A 197 5.46 -1.11 -32.22
N VAL A 198 6.15 -0.65 -31.18
CA VAL A 198 7.57 -0.87 -31.10
C VAL A 198 7.65 -2.38 -31.18
N GLN A 199 7.91 -2.90 -32.39
CA GLN A 199 8.45 -4.23 -32.49
C GLN A 199 9.60 -4.19 -31.51
N ARG A 200 9.50 -4.97 -30.43
CA ARG A 200 10.69 -5.27 -29.65
C ARG A 200 11.60 -5.90 -30.69
N GLU A 201 12.46 -5.09 -31.29
CA GLU A 201 13.75 -5.57 -31.69
C GLU A 201 14.25 -6.22 -30.41
N LYS A 202 14.20 -7.56 -30.37
CA LYS A 202 14.93 -8.32 -29.36
C LYS A 202 16.27 -7.61 -29.35
N PRO A 203 16.77 -7.14 -28.18
CA PRO A 203 18.10 -6.57 -28.16
C PRO A 203 18.95 -7.54 -28.95
N ARG A 204 19.53 -7.10 -30.06
CA ARG A 204 20.59 -7.87 -30.72
C ARG A 204 21.50 -8.11 -29.55
N THR A 205 21.52 -9.34 -29.06
CA THR A 205 22.44 -9.73 -28.01
C THR A 205 23.77 -9.52 -28.69
N SER A 206 24.38 -8.35 -28.51
CA SER A 206 25.80 -8.19 -28.68
C SER A 206 26.32 -9.32 -27.83
N ALA A 207 26.85 -10.35 -28.50
CA ALA A 207 27.21 -11.62 -27.89
C ALA A 207 27.79 -11.32 -26.52
N SER A 208 27.15 -11.87 -25.48
CA SER A 208 27.49 -11.55 -24.11
C SER A 208 29.00 -11.48 -23.98
N SER A 209 29.53 -10.26 -23.76
CA SER A 209 30.96 -10.07 -23.54
C SER A 209 31.24 -10.54 -22.13
N TYR A 210 31.08 -11.84 -21.89
CA TYR A 210 31.62 -12.50 -20.72
C TYR A 210 33.14 -12.32 -20.80
N HIS A 211 33.66 -11.47 -19.93
CA HIS A 211 35.08 -11.24 -19.81
C HIS A 211 35.76 -12.52 -19.32
N HIS A 212 36.44 -13.24 -20.22
CA HIS A 212 37.30 -14.37 -19.83
C HIS A 212 38.42 -13.87 -18.89
N LEU A 213 38.44 -14.39 -17.66
CA LEU A 213 39.48 -14.11 -16.68
C LEU A 213 40.59 -15.16 -16.77
N SER A 214 41.73 -14.78 -17.35
CA SER A 214 42.94 -15.61 -17.29
C SER A 214 43.55 -15.54 -15.89
N GLN A 215 43.85 -16.69 -15.30
CA GLN A 215 44.61 -16.80 -14.06
C GLN A 215 46.11 -16.76 -14.39
N ARG A 216 46.85 -15.81 -13.81
CA ARG A 216 48.30 -15.68 -14.01
C ARG A 216 49.03 -16.19 -12.78
N VAL A 217 50.26 -16.64 -12.96
CA VAL A 217 51.19 -17.01 -11.89
C VAL A 217 52.42 -16.09 -11.96
N ASP A 218 52.98 -15.75 -10.81
CA ASP A 218 54.29 -15.10 -10.68
C ASP A 218 55.42 -16.10 -11.01
N ASP A 219 56.65 -15.60 -11.14
CA ASP A 219 57.83 -16.41 -11.46
C ASP A 219 58.11 -17.52 -10.41
N ASP A 220 57.68 -17.30 -9.16
CA ASP A 220 57.70 -18.30 -8.07
C ASP A 220 56.52 -19.29 -8.12
N GLY A 221 55.74 -19.30 -9.20
CA GLY A 221 54.57 -20.18 -9.38
C GLY A 221 53.33 -19.81 -8.56
N LYS A 222 53.37 -18.71 -7.79
CA LYS A 222 52.23 -18.25 -6.98
C LYS A 222 51.15 -17.61 -7.83
N LYS A 223 49.89 -17.95 -7.57
CA LYS A 223 48.72 -17.47 -8.32
C LYS A 223 48.46 -15.98 -8.04
N ILE A 224 48.61 -15.14 -9.05
CA ILE A 224 48.24 -13.72 -9.00
C ILE A 224 46.74 -13.57 -9.23
N ARG A 225 46.14 -12.57 -8.58
CA ARG A 225 44.72 -12.18 -8.69
C ARG A 225 44.22 -12.19 -10.14
N ARG A 226 43.08 -12.84 -10.37
CA ARG A 226 42.46 -13.00 -11.70
C ARG A 226 42.11 -11.64 -12.31
N LYS A 227 42.51 -11.42 -13.57
CA LYS A 227 42.14 -10.23 -14.36
C LYS A 227 41.66 -10.64 -15.74
N CYS A 228 40.66 -9.95 -16.28
CA CYS A 228 40.25 -10.14 -17.67
C CYS A 228 41.41 -9.79 -18.61
N THR A 229 41.69 -10.67 -19.58
CA THR A 229 42.82 -10.51 -20.51
C THR A 229 42.69 -9.24 -21.35
N LEU A 230 41.50 -8.97 -21.89
CA LEU A 230 41.24 -7.78 -22.71
C LEU A 230 41.32 -6.50 -21.87
N CYS A 231 40.69 -6.46 -20.69
CA CYS A 231 40.76 -5.29 -19.80
C CYS A 231 42.19 -5.03 -19.31
N TYR A 232 42.99 -6.08 -19.07
CA TYR A 232 44.40 -5.95 -18.72
C TYR A 232 45.21 -5.33 -19.88
N ILE A 233 45.06 -5.83 -21.11
CA ILE A 233 45.73 -5.28 -22.30
C ILE A 233 45.36 -3.80 -22.49
N THR A 234 44.08 -3.46 -22.40
CA THR A 234 43.60 -2.07 -22.50
C THR A 234 44.17 -1.19 -21.39
N SER A 235 44.21 -1.67 -20.15
CA SER A 235 44.81 -0.95 -19.01
C SER A 235 46.32 -0.79 -19.14
N ARG A 236 47.02 -1.75 -19.76
CA ARG A 236 48.46 -1.68 -20.00
C ARG A 236 48.78 -0.68 -21.11
N ARG A 237 47.99 -0.67 -22.19
CA ARG A 237 48.09 0.32 -23.27
C ARG A 237 47.85 1.75 -22.75
N SER A 238 46.83 1.96 -21.93
CA SER A 238 46.55 3.28 -21.34
C SER A 238 47.63 3.72 -20.33
N ARG A 239 48.19 2.80 -19.54
CA ARG A 239 49.35 3.09 -18.66
C ARG A 239 50.63 3.41 -19.44
N SER A 240 50.90 2.69 -20.54
CA SER A 240 52.04 2.95 -21.43
C SER A 240 51.95 4.34 -22.08
N GLN A 241 50.77 4.74 -22.57
CA GLN A 241 50.54 6.08 -23.10
C GLN A 241 50.72 7.17 -22.02
N ARG A 242 50.29 6.92 -20.78
CA ARG A 242 50.46 7.86 -19.65
C ARG A 242 51.93 8.00 -19.23
N SER A 243 52.70 6.91 -19.27
CA SER A 243 54.15 6.89 -19.01
C SER A 243 54.95 7.60 -20.11
N GLN A 244 54.60 7.42 -21.39
CA GLN A 244 55.20 8.19 -22.49
C GLN A 244 54.87 9.68 -22.40
N LYS A 245 53.67 10.05 -21.92
CA LYS A 245 53.27 11.45 -21.69
C LYS A 245 53.99 12.08 -20.49
N SER A 246 54.24 11.31 -19.43
CA SER A 246 55.06 11.75 -18.27
C SER A 246 56.53 11.93 -18.64
N ARG A 247 57.11 11.05 -19.47
CA ARG A 247 58.48 11.22 -20.01
C ARG A 247 58.63 12.45 -20.91
N LYS A 248 57.58 12.86 -21.63
CA LYS A 248 57.56 14.12 -22.41
C LYS A 248 57.39 15.37 -21.54
N ASN A 249 56.87 15.24 -20.33
CA ASN A 249 56.54 16.38 -19.47
C ASN A 249 57.47 16.53 -18.25
N GLY A 250 58.55 15.76 -18.16
CA GLY A 250 59.64 16.01 -17.20
C GLY A 250 59.27 16.00 -15.72
N VAL A 251 58.21 15.27 -15.31
CA VAL A 251 57.86 15.14 -13.89
C VAL A 251 58.12 13.71 -13.42
N TYR A 252 59.24 13.53 -12.71
CA TYR A 252 59.50 12.35 -11.88
C TYR A 252 58.93 12.62 -10.48
N LEU A 253 58.03 11.74 -10.03
CA LEU A 253 57.52 11.75 -8.66
C LEU A 253 58.53 10.99 -7.77
N LEU A 254 59.05 11.66 -6.74
CA LEU A 254 59.58 11.03 -5.52
C LEU A 254 58.42 10.45 -4.70
#